data_AF-A0ABD2NTN6-F1
#
_entry.id   AF-A0ABD2NTN6-F1
#
_cell.length_a   1.000
_cell.length_b   1.000
_cell.length_c   1.000
_cell.angle_alpha   90.00
_cell.angle_beta   90.00
_cell.angle_gamma   90.00
#
_symmetry.space_group_name_H-M   'P 1'
#
loop_
_entity.id
_entity.type
_entity.pdbx_description
1 polymer ?
#
loop_
_entity_poly.entity_id
_entity_poly.type
_entity_poly.pdbx_seq_one_letter_code
_entity_poly.pdbx_strand_id
1 'polypeptide(L)' 'DRTEPVIPNGVGDQILEVNGQSFMDVTHDEAVAQLKYHKRMSLVVRDVGKVPHSCTAYDRDWDLCSPG' A
#
# COMPACT_ATOMS: atom_id res chain seq x y z
N ASP A 1 -5.61 -5.97 -31.15
CA ASP A 1 -4.57 -5.47 -30.26
C ASP A 1 -5.24 -4.85 -29.04
N ARG A 2 -5.56 -5.69 -28.04
CA ARG A 2 -6.16 -5.22 -26.77
C ARG A 2 -5.00 -5.04 -25.81
N THR A 3 -4.39 -3.86 -25.81
CA THR A 3 -3.53 -3.46 -24.70
C THR A 3 -4.44 -3.26 -23.50
N GLU A 4 -4.54 -4.29 -22.65
CA GLU A 4 -5.19 -4.20 -21.34
C GLU A 4 -4.66 -2.95 -20.62
N PRO A 5 -5.52 -2.18 -19.93
CA PRO A 5 -5.07 -1.02 -19.18
C PRO A 5 -4.12 -1.50 -18.08
N VAL A 6 -2.86 -1.07 -18.13
CA VAL A 6 -1.91 -1.24 -17.03
C VAL A 6 -2.52 -0.52 -15.84
N ILE A 7 -3.06 -1.25 -14.88
CA ILE A 7 -3.59 -0.66 -13.65
C ILE A 7 -2.39 -0.08 -12.89
N PRO A 8 -2.28 1.24 -12.69
CA PRO A 8 -1.24 1.79 -11.83
C PRO A 8 -1.46 1.21 -10.43
N ASN A 9 -0.40 0.62 -9.86
CA ASN A 9 -0.35 -0.14 -8.60
C ASN A 9 -1.63 -0.09 -7.73
N GLY A 10 -2.28 -1.23 -7.59
CA GLY A 10 -3.58 -1.37 -6.93
C GLY A 10 -3.48 -1.55 -5.42
N VAL A 11 -4.61 -1.39 -4.73
CA VAL A 11 -4.70 -1.79 -3.32
C VAL A 11 -4.50 -3.31 -3.22
N GLY A 12 -3.60 -3.74 -2.33
CA GLY A 12 -3.23 -5.14 -2.18
C GLY A 12 -1.89 -5.50 -2.81
N ASP A 13 -1.19 -4.54 -3.43
CA ASP A 13 0.19 -4.73 -3.87
C ASP A 13 1.15 -4.77 -2.68
N GLN A 14 2.13 -5.66 -2.75
CA GLN A 14 3.18 -5.76 -1.74
C GLN A 14 4.40 -4.95 -2.15
N ILE A 15 4.82 -4.01 -1.29
CA ILE A 15 6.06 -3.26 -1.46
C ILE A 15 7.24 -4.19 -1.12
N LEU A 16 8.13 -4.38 -2.09
CA LEU A 16 9.34 -5.18 -1.93
C LEU A 16 10.56 -4.32 -1.57
N GLU A 17 10.67 -3.16 -2.21
CA GLU A 17 11.78 -2.22 -2.00
C GLU A 17 11.30 -0.77 -2.12
N VAL A 18 11.95 0.12 -1.36
CA VAL A 18 11.78 1.58 -1.46
C VAL A 18 13.15 2.22 -1.55
N ASN A 19 13.39 2.99 -2.62
CA ASN A 19 14.65 3.69 -2.88
C ASN A 19 15.89 2.78 -2.83
N GLY A 20 15.74 1.51 -3.22
CA GLY A 20 16.82 0.51 -3.20
C GLY A 20 17.06 -0.16 -1.84
N GLN A 21 16.23 0.13 -0.83
CA GLN A 21 16.24 -0.59 0.44
C GLN A 21 15.19 -1.70 0.41
N SER A 22 15.57 -2.91 0.83
CA SER A 22 14.65 -4.04 0.99
C SER A 22 13.65 -3.78 2.11
N PHE A 23 12.37 -4.10 1.83
CA PHE A 23 11.23 -3.99 2.76
C PHE A 23 10.75 -5.37 3.23
N MET A 24 11.52 -6.45 3.02
CA MET A 24 11.15 -7.80 3.46
C MET A 24 11.18 -7.99 4.98
N ASP A 25 12.16 -7.37 5.65
CA ASP A 25 12.41 -7.55 7.09
C ASP A 25 12.37 -6.22 7.86
N VAL A 26 11.65 -5.23 7.32
CA VAL A 26 11.52 -3.90 7.92
C VAL A 26 10.35 -3.88 8.90
N THR A 27 10.54 -3.26 10.06
CA THR A 27 9.45 -3.10 11.02
C THR A 27 8.42 -2.08 10.52
N HIS A 28 7.18 -2.16 11.01
CA HIS A 28 6.13 -1.24 10.58
C HIS A 28 6.50 0.23 10.80
N ASP A 29 7.11 0.55 11.95
CA ASP A 29 7.48 1.92 12.29
C ASP A 29 8.54 2.49 11.34
N GLU A 30 9.58 1.72 11.06
CA GLU A 30 10.65 2.09 10.12
C GLU A 30 10.11 2.27 8.70
N ALA A 31 9.23 1.37 8.25
CA ALA A 31 8.58 1.48 6.95
C ALA A 31 7.77 2.77 6.85
N VAL A 32 6.99 3.10 7.88
CA VAL A 32 6.16 4.30 7.93
C VAL A 32 7.03 5.57 7.93
N ALA A 33 8.14 5.58 8.67
CA ALA A 33 9.05 6.72 8.72
C ALA A 33 9.64 7.02 7.33
N GLN A 34 10.11 5.98 6.61
CA GLN A 34 10.68 6.13 5.28
C GLN A 34 9.64 6.60 4.25
N LEU A 35 8.45 6.00 4.26
CA LEU A 35 7.39 6.34 3.31
C LEU A 35 6.86 7.76 3.51
N LYS A 36 6.84 8.27 4.76
CA LYS A 36 6.39 9.63 5.06
C LYS A 36 7.45 10.71 4.77
N TYR A 37 8.74 10.36 4.83
CA TYR A 37 9.82 11.34 4.73
C TYR A 37 10.06 11.84 3.29
N HIS A 38 9.87 10.99 2.29
CA HIS A 38 10.23 11.29 0.90
C HIS A 38 9.03 11.72 0.05
N LYS A 39 9.14 12.89 -0.61
CA LYS A 39 8.12 13.39 -1.56
C LYS A 39 8.07 12.63 -2.90
N ARG A 40 9.19 12.01 -3.29
CA ARG A 40 9.31 11.19 -4.50
C ARG A 40 10.09 9.94 -4.12
N MET A 41 9.59 8.78 -4.53
CA MET A 41 10.17 7.49 -4.21
C MET A 41 10.13 6.57 -5.43
N SER A 42 11.11 5.68 -5.52
CA SER A 42 11.09 4.55 -6.45
C SER A 42 10.71 3.30 -5.65
N LEU A 43 9.63 2.64 -6.05
CA LEU A 43 9.15 1.43 -5.39
C LEU A 43 9.24 0.24 -6.34
N VAL A 44 9.69 -0.89 -5.81
CA VAL A 44 9.52 -2.20 -6.45
C VAL A 44 8.38 -2.90 -5.75
N VAL A 45 7.35 -3.28 -6.51
CA VAL A 45 6.13 -3.89 -5.97
C VAL A 45 5.85 -5.24 -6.62
N ARG A 46 5.08 -6.07 -5.93
CA ARG A 46 4.49 -7.29 -6.46
C ARG A 46 2.97 -7.15 -6.47
N ASP A 47 2.36 -7.39 -7.62
CA ASP A 47 0.92 -7.54 -7.76
C ASP A 47 0.49 -8.84 -7.04
N VAL A 48 -0.22 -8.68 -5.93
CA VAL A 48 -0.74 -9.81 -5.12
C VAL A 48 -2.27 -9.82 -5.12
N GLY A 49 -2.89 -8.63 -5.22
CA GLY A 49 -4.34 -8.47 -5.23
C GLY A 49 -5.04 -8.89 -3.94
N LYS A 50 -4.30 -9.07 -2.83
CA LYS A 50 -4.83 -9.48 -1.52
C LYS A 50 -4.20 -8.64 -0.41
N VAL A 51 -5.05 -7.96 0.35
CA VAL A 51 -4.63 -7.27 1.57
C VAL A 51 -4.56 -8.31 2.70
N PRO A 52 -3.46 -8.39 3.47
CA PRO A 52 -3.43 -9.24 4.65
C PRO A 52 -4.57 -8.82 5.60
N HIS A 53 -5.33 -9.79 6.09
CA HIS A 53 -6.34 -9.54 7.13
C HIS A 53 -5.61 -9.17 8.43
N SER A 54 -5.20 -7.92 8.57
CA SER A 54 -4.94 -7.35 9.88
C SER A 54 -6.30 -7.15 10.52
N CYS A 55 -6.56 -7.76 11.68
CA CYS A 55 -7.68 -7.38 12.54
C CYS A 55 -7.43 -5.96 13.09
N THR A 56 -7.34 -4.97 12.20
CA THR A 56 -7.64 -3.60 12.49
C THR A 56 -9.15 -3.52 12.34
N ALA A 57 -9.87 -3.38 13.45
CA ALA A 57 -11.26 -2.98 13.45
C ALA A 57 -11.36 -1.57 12.86
N TYR A 58 -11.14 -1.44 11.54
CA TYR A 58 -11.84 -0.42 10.75
C TYR A 58 -13.28 -0.94 10.64
N ASP A 59 -13.97 -0.87 11.79
CA ASP A 59 -15.40 -0.99 11.83
C ASP A 59 -15.96 0.06 10.87
N ARG A 60 -17.00 -0.36 10.15
CA ARG A 60 -17.53 0.26 8.93
C ARG A 60 -18.26 1.59 9.21
N ASP A 61 -17.60 2.57 9.83
CA ASP A 61 -18.21 3.86 10.18
C ASP A 61 -17.81 5.01 9.24
N TRP A 62 -17.08 4.75 8.15
CA TRP A 62 -16.79 5.84 7.19
C TRP A 62 -18.02 6.26 6.34
N ASP A 63 -19.08 5.43 6.30
CA ASP A 63 -20.30 5.67 5.51
C ASP A 63 -21.50 6.19 6.34
N LEU A 64 -21.37 6.35 7.67
CA LEU A 64 -22.54 6.65 8.55
C LEU A 64 -22.58 8.09 9.09
N CYS A 65 -21.50 8.86 9.01
CA CYS A 65 -21.49 10.28 9.39
C CYS A 65 -21.75 11.21 8.21
N SER A 66 -22.92 11.09 7.60
CA SER A 66 -23.58 12.21 6.89
C SER A 66 -25.09 12.05 6.96
N PRO A 67 -25.74 12.37 8.10
CA PRO A 67 -27.10 12.85 8.07
C PRO A 67 -27.08 14.34 7.68
N GLY A 68 -27.88 14.69 6.68
CA GLY A 68 -28.20 16.09 6.38
C GLY A 68 -28.92 16.79 7.53
#